data_AF-A0A7S0S1I4-F1
#
_entry.id   AF-A0A7S0S1I4-F1
#
_cell.length_a   1.000
_cell.length_b   1.000
_cell.length_c   1.000
_cell.angle_alpha   90.00
_cell.angle_beta   90.00
_cell.angle_gamma   90.00
#
_symmetry.space_group_name_H-M   'P 1'
#
loop_
_entity.id
_entity.type
_entity.pdbx_description
1 polymer ?
#
loop_
_entity_poly.entity_id
_entity_poly.type
_entity_poly.pdbx_seq_one_letter_code
_entity_poly.pdbx_strand_id
1 'polypeptide(L)'
;GIWYHHSWHVDCMAPPQLIHAIMSIIASVTFAVVSFLLVMADHELEPMAKSLLAAPHSMTELKALACKTVITCTDILLFSVPKVQVILFALSTVYNLWCYWTELPYYVSWMNVFRCSFFAVHAWVSVMACVIVFGVDAEMTGYNKAHVYWDYASPAEYDKARAITLAMGYGIVPMFILGGLVAFLRQLYFFRTALKFKEMRPETKSRRIYKFASETDVEVTARVARVWDEDGQLDAAALDLGEAVLKGGLQQYPTSPYLHIVYSSF
;
A
#
# COMPACT_ATOMS: atom_id res chain seq x y z
N GLY A 1 2.06 -36.17 -0.39
CA GLY A 1 0.84 -36.87 0.05
C GLY A 1 0.36 -36.43 1.42
N ILE A 2 0.16 -35.13 1.64
CA ILE A 2 -0.52 -34.59 2.84
C ILE A 2 -1.81 -33.85 2.42
N TRP A 3 -1.76 -33.19 1.25
CA TRP A 3 -2.94 -32.63 0.57
C TRP A 3 -4.04 -33.64 0.23
N TYR A 4 -3.66 -34.88 -0.10
CA TYR A 4 -4.62 -35.92 -0.50
C TYR A 4 -5.37 -36.53 0.70
N HIS A 5 -4.74 -36.64 1.87
CA HIS A 5 -5.41 -37.26 3.03
C HIS A 5 -6.27 -36.28 3.84
N HIS A 6 -6.02 -34.97 3.77
CA HIS A 6 -6.81 -34.01 4.55
C HIS A 6 -8.09 -33.54 3.85
N SER A 7 -8.17 -33.66 2.52
CA SER A 7 -9.34 -33.24 1.73
C SER A 7 -10.30 -34.38 1.36
N TRP A 8 -9.89 -35.65 1.49
CA TRP A 8 -10.67 -36.80 1.00
C TRP A 8 -11.36 -37.64 2.09
N HIS A 9 -11.06 -37.43 3.38
CA HIS A 9 -11.67 -38.19 4.48
C HIS A 9 -12.86 -37.50 5.16
N VAL A 10 -13.14 -36.25 4.80
CA VAL A 10 -14.36 -35.53 5.16
C VAL A 10 -15.00 -35.14 3.84
N ASP A 11 -16.30 -35.41 3.65
CA ASP A 11 -17.08 -35.11 2.44
C ASP A 11 -17.21 -33.59 2.13
N CYS A 12 -16.12 -32.82 2.24
CA CYS A 12 -16.05 -31.39 1.97
C CYS A 12 -16.24 -31.05 0.48
N MET A 13 -16.09 -32.03 -0.41
CA MET A 13 -16.34 -31.93 -1.85
C MET A 13 -17.75 -32.44 -2.24
N ALA A 14 -18.58 -32.84 -1.27
CA ALA A 14 -19.98 -33.15 -1.54
C ALA A 14 -20.80 -31.85 -1.74
N PRO A 15 -21.79 -31.83 -2.65
CA PRO A 15 -22.82 -30.79 -2.63
C PRO A 15 -23.50 -30.79 -1.25
N PRO A 16 -23.65 -29.66 -0.53
CA PRO A 16 -23.69 -28.27 -1.02
C PRO A 16 -22.39 -27.46 -0.87
N GLN A 17 -21.36 -27.97 -0.18
CA GLN A 17 -20.16 -27.20 0.18
C GLN A 17 -19.28 -26.91 -1.03
N LEU A 18 -19.18 -27.84 -1.97
CA LEU A 18 -18.47 -27.65 -3.23
C LEU A 18 -19.08 -26.53 -4.08
N ILE A 19 -20.41 -26.46 -4.15
CA ILE A 19 -21.12 -25.42 -4.91
C ILE A 19 -20.87 -24.05 -4.28
N HIS A 20 -20.93 -23.96 -2.95
CA HIS A 20 -20.61 -22.73 -2.23
C HIS A 20 -19.15 -22.29 -2.45
N ALA A 21 -18.19 -23.22 -2.42
CA ALA A 21 -16.79 -22.90 -2.67
C ALA A 21 -16.56 -22.39 -4.10
N ILE A 22 -17.12 -23.06 -5.10
CA ILE A 22 -17.02 -22.64 -6.51
C ILE A 22 -17.67 -21.27 -6.71
N MET A 23 -18.87 -21.05 -6.19
CA MET A 23 -19.55 -19.76 -6.28
C MET A 23 -18.78 -18.65 -5.57
N SER A 24 -18.18 -18.94 -4.42
CA SER A 24 -17.34 -17.98 -3.68
C SER A 24 -16.09 -17.61 -4.48
N ILE A 25 -15.45 -18.57 -5.15
CA ILE A 25 -14.28 -18.32 -6.00
C ILE A 25 -14.68 -17.45 -7.20
N ILE A 26 -15.76 -17.82 -7.91
CA ILE A 26 -16.25 -17.06 -9.07
C ILE A 26 -16.59 -15.62 -8.65
N ALA A 27 -17.38 -15.46 -7.58
CA ALA A 27 -17.75 -14.13 -7.07
C ALA A 27 -16.54 -13.30 -6.67
N SER A 28 -15.54 -13.91 -6.03
CA SER A 28 -14.29 -13.22 -5.63
C SER A 28 -13.48 -12.77 -6.83
N VAL A 29 -13.36 -13.61 -7.86
CA VAL A 29 -12.66 -13.27 -9.11
C VAL A 29 -13.39 -12.15 -9.85
N THR A 30 -14.71 -12.24 -9.99
CA THR A 30 -15.51 -11.18 -10.63
C THR A 30 -15.40 -9.87 -9.85
N PHE A 31 -15.51 -9.91 -8.53
CA PHE A 31 -15.34 -8.73 -7.68
C PHE A 31 -13.95 -8.11 -7.83
N ALA A 32 -12.89 -8.93 -7.86
CA ALA A 32 -11.53 -8.44 -8.07
C ALA A 32 -11.40 -7.75 -9.44
N VAL A 33 -11.86 -8.37 -10.53
CA VAL A 33 -11.80 -7.78 -11.87
C VAL A 33 -12.59 -6.47 -11.95
N VAL A 34 -13.81 -6.43 -11.44
CA VAL A 34 -14.63 -5.20 -11.42
C VAL A 34 -13.94 -4.11 -10.58
N SER A 35 -13.39 -4.47 -9.42
CA SER A 35 -12.64 -3.53 -8.58
C SER A 35 -11.40 -3.00 -9.30
N PHE A 36 -10.69 -3.85 -10.06
CA PHE A 36 -9.55 -3.43 -10.86
C PHE A 36 -9.96 -2.41 -11.92
N LEU A 37 -11.06 -2.67 -12.64
CA LEU A 37 -11.56 -1.76 -13.67
C LEU A 37 -12.05 -0.43 -13.08
N LEU A 38 -12.78 -0.47 -11.96
CA LEU A 38 -13.24 0.75 -11.27
C LEU A 38 -12.06 1.58 -10.77
N VAL A 39 -11.07 0.94 -10.13
CA VAL A 39 -9.86 1.65 -9.70
C VAL A 39 -9.16 2.26 -10.89
N MET A 40 -9.02 1.56 -12.01
CA MET A 40 -8.41 2.14 -13.23
C MET A 40 -9.23 3.30 -13.80
N ALA A 41 -10.56 3.23 -13.75
CA ALA A 41 -11.45 4.27 -14.25
C ALA A 41 -11.48 5.52 -13.37
N ASP A 42 -11.29 5.36 -12.05
CA ASP A 42 -11.30 6.47 -11.07
C ASP A 42 -10.02 7.33 -11.10
N HIS A 43 -9.01 6.96 -11.90
CA HIS A 43 -7.78 7.76 -11.99
C HIS A 43 -7.96 8.95 -12.94
N GLU A 44 -8.13 10.11 -12.33
CA GLU A 44 -8.02 11.40 -13.01
C GLU A 44 -6.54 11.73 -13.22
N LEU A 45 -6.09 11.58 -14.47
CA LEU A 45 -4.74 11.96 -14.92
C LEU A 45 -4.57 13.48 -15.05
N GLU A 46 -5.65 14.25 -14.95
CA GLU A 46 -5.59 15.69 -15.04
C GLU A 46 -4.83 16.24 -13.82
N PRO A 47 -3.65 16.87 -14.01
CA PRO A 47 -2.87 17.37 -12.89
C PRO A 47 -3.50 18.62 -12.26
N MET A 48 -4.67 19.07 -12.74
CA MET A 48 -5.49 20.12 -12.12
C MET A 48 -6.71 19.56 -11.39
N ALA A 49 -6.94 18.25 -11.39
CA ALA A 49 -8.04 17.61 -10.68
C ALA A 49 -7.95 17.81 -9.15
N LYS A 50 -9.03 18.31 -8.54
CA LYS A 50 -9.14 18.49 -7.07
C LYS A 50 -9.75 17.28 -6.36
N SER A 51 -10.04 16.20 -7.09
CA SER A 51 -10.58 14.97 -6.51
C SER A 51 -9.60 14.39 -5.47
N LEU A 52 -10.15 13.86 -4.38
CA LEU A 52 -9.37 13.27 -3.30
C LEU A 52 -8.60 12.02 -3.73
N LEU A 53 -9.07 11.35 -4.78
CA LEU A 53 -8.45 10.15 -5.35
C LEU A 53 -7.61 10.44 -6.60
N ALA A 54 -7.48 11.72 -6.99
CA ALA A 54 -6.68 12.09 -8.15
C ALA A 54 -5.21 11.73 -7.90
N ALA A 55 -4.64 10.98 -8.85
CA ALA A 55 -3.30 10.44 -8.80
C ALA A 55 -2.70 10.43 -10.22
N PRO A 56 -1.43 10.84 -10.41
CA PRO A 56 -0.79 10.87 -11.72
C PRO A 56 -0.49 9.47 -12.26
N HIS A 57 -0.47 8.46 -11.40
CA HIS A 57 -0.16 7.10 -11.80
C HIS A 57 -1.00 6.06 -11.07
N SER A 58 -1.69 5.22 -11.83
CA SER A 58 -2.50 4.11 -11.32
C SER A 58 -1.72 2.87 -10.87
N MET A 59 -0.41 2.74 -11.15
CA MET A 59 0.31 1.51 -10.80
C MET A 59 0.40 1.28 -9.29
N THR A 60 0.50 2.33 -8.47
CA THR A 60 0.57 2.16 -7.01
C THR A 60 -0.73 1.54 -6.48
N GLU A 61 -1.88 2.06 -6.91
CA GLU A 61 -3.19 1.52 -6.55
C GLU A 61 -3.40 0.12 -7.12
N LEU A 62 -2.91 -0.15 -8.33
CA LEU A 62 -2.96 -1.48 -8.94
C LEU A 62 -2.18 -2.51 -8.11
N LYS A 63 -0.94 -2.17 -7.70
CA LYS A 63 -0.12 -3.01 -6.80
C LYS A 63 -0.84 -3.23 -5.47
N ALA A 64 -1.43 -2.17 -4.90
CA ALA A 64 -2.17 -2.24 -3.64
C ALA A 64 -3.39 -3.17 -3.72
N LEU A 65 -4.15 -3.10 -4.82
CA LEU A 65 -5.30 -3.95 -5.06
C LEU A 65 -4.89 -5.41 -5.33
N ALA A 66 -3.78 -5.63 -6.05
CA ALA A 66 -3.20 -6.95 -6.22
C ALA A 66 -2.83 -7.58 -4.86
N CYS A 67 -2.16 -6.83 -3.98
CA CYS A 67 -1.86 -7.30 -2.63
C CYS A 67 -3.12 -7.63 -1.82
N LYS A 68 -4.16 -6.79 -1.89
CA LYS A 68 -5.45 -7.07 -1.21
C LYS A 68 -6.10 -8.33 -1.75
N THR A 69 -6.03 -8.57 -3.06
CA THR A 69 -6.54 -9.78 -3.71
C THR A 69 -5.77 -11.02 -3.24
N VAL A 70 -4.45 -10.92 -3.12
CA VAL A 70 -3.61 -11.99 -2.55
C VAL A 70 -4.01 -12.30 -1.12
N ILE A 71 -4.26 -11.28 -0.29
CA ILE A 71 -4.73 -11.44 1.10
C ILE A 71 -6.08 -12.17 1.11
N THR A 72 -7.06 -11.75 0.32
CA THR A 72 -8.39 -12.41 0.30
C THR A 72 -8.32 -13.85 -0.20
N CYS A 73 -7.53 -14.12 -1.24
CA CYS A 73 -7.35 -15.48 -1.73
C CYS A 73 -6.64 -16.38 -0.70
N THR A 74 -5.63 -15.82 -0.02
CA THR A 74 -4.89 -16.53 1.04
C THR A 74 -5.78 -16.86 2.22
N ASP A 75 -6.66 -15.93 2.62
CA ASP A 75 -7.61 -16.12 3.72
C ASP A 75 -8.55 -17.31 3.47
N ILE A 76 -9.08 -17.41 2.25
CA ILE A 76 -10.02 -18.47 1.86
C ILE A 76 -9.30 -19.81 1.65
N LEU A 77 -8.15 -19.81 0.95
CA LEU A 77 -7.51 -21.04 0.48
C LEU A 77 -6.56 -21.68 1.51
N LEU A 78 -5.95 -20.88 2.39
CA LEU A 78 -4.89 -21.34 3.31
C LEU A 78 -5.33 -21.36 4.77
N PHE A 79 -6.63 -21.32 5.03
CA PHE A 79 -7.21 -21.40 6.38
C PHE A 79 -6.68 -22.60 7.20
N SER A 80 -6.45 -23.76 6.57
CA SER A 80 -5.95 -24.96 7.25
C SER A 80 -4.46 -24.90 7.62
N VAL A 81 -3.72 -23.92 7.10
CA VAL A 81 -2.27 -23.77 7.33
C VAL A 81 -1.98 -22.33 7.81
N PRO A 82 -2.34 -21.99 9.06
CA PRO A 82 -2.26 -20.61 9.57
C PRO A 82 -0.85 -20.03 9.52
N LYS A 83 0.19 -20.88 9.64
CA LYS A 83 1.61 -20.47 9.54
C LYS A 83 1.96 -19.84 8.19
N VAL A 84 1.47 -20.41 7.09
CA VAL A 84 1.75 -19.88 5.74
C VAL A 84 0.86 -18.66 5.47
N GLN A 85 -0.39 -18.70 5.92
CA GLN A 85 -1.35 -17.61 5.79
C GLN A 85 -0.81 -16.30 6.36
N VAL A 86 -0.31 -16.31 7.61
CA VAL A 86 0.18 -15.08 8.25
C VAL A 86 1.44 -14.53 7.58
N ILE A 87 2.33 -15.38 7.07
CA ILE A 87 3.53 -14.93 6.33
C ILE A 87 3.11 -14.16 5.08
N LEU A 88 2.17 -14.69 4.30
CA LEU A 88 1.68 -14.04 3.09
C LEU A 88 0.95 -12.73 3.40
N PHE A 89 0.21 -12.65 4.51
CA PHE A 89 -0.39 -11.40 4.99
C PHE A 89 0.68 -10.36 5.33
N ALA A 90 1.70 -10.73 6.11
CA ALA A 90 2.78 -9.82 6.47
C ALA A 90 3.56 -9.32 5.25
N LEU A 91 3.93 -10.22 4.33
CA LEU A 91 4.63 -9.84 3.10
C LEU A 91 3.79 -8.88 2.24
N SER A 92 2.50 -9.19 2.04
CA SER A 92 1.61 -8.38 1.20
C SER A 92 1.35 -6.99 1.80
N THR A 93 1.16 -6.90 3.12
CA THR A 93 0.87 -5.63 3.80
C THR A 93 2.11 -4.75 3.96
N VAL A 94 3.27 -5.35 4.26
CA VAL A 94 4.55 -4.62 4.32
C VAL A 94 4.96 -4.13 2.93
N TYR A 95 4.80 -4.94 1.89
CA TYR A 95 5.07 -4.51 0.51
C TYR A 95 4.14 -3.36 0.10
N ASN A 96 2.86 -3.44 0.45
CA ASN A 96 1.90 -2.36 0.18
C ASN A 96 2.31 -1.05 0.86
N LEU A 97 2.65 -1.10 2.16
CA LEU A 97 3.18 0.05 2.89
C LEU A 97 4.44 0.63 2.23
N TRP A 98 5.36 -0.23 1.81
CA TRP A 98 6.58 0.18 1.11
C TRP A 98 6.28 0.91 -0.20
N CYS A 99 5.34 0.41 -1.00
CA CYS A 99 4.91 1.07 -2.23
C CYS A 99 4.34 2.47 -1.96
N TYR A 100 3.45 2.62 -0.96
CA TYR A 100 2.88 3.94 -0.63
C TYR A 100 3.91 4.91 -0.05
N TRP A 101 4.82 4.44 0.79
CA TRP A 101 5.92 5.27 1.27
C TRP A 101 6.87 5.68 0.16
N THR A 102 7.04 4.87 -0.90
CA THR A 102 7.96 5.21 -1.99
C THR A 102 7.31 6.15 -3.00
N GLU A 103 6.08 5.84 -3.42
CA GLU A 103 5.43 6.45 -4.58
C GLU A 103 4.50 7.63 -4.22
N LEU A 104 4.04 7.74 -2.95
CA LEU A 104 3.16 8.82 -2.45
C LEU A 104 2.09 9.23 -3.49
N PRO A 105 1.15 8.35 -3.88
CA PRO A 105 0.46 8.41 -5.17
C PRO A 105 -0.59 9.51 -5.37
N TYR A 106 -1.04 10.20 -4.33
CA TYR A 106 -2.10 11.21 -4.47
C TYR A 106 -1.54 12.61 -4.74
N TYR A 107 -2.29 13.44 -5.47
CA TYR A 107 -2.01 14.88 -5.56
C TYR A 107 -2.28 15.61 -4.25
N VAL A 108 -3.33 15.18 -3.54
CA VAL A 108 -3.70 15.77 -2.25
C VAL A 108 -2.77 15.24 -1.17
N SER A 109 -1.92 16.14 -0.66
CA SER A 109 -0.84 15.84 0.29
C SER A 109 -1.30 15.11 1.56
N TRP A 110 -2.39 15.58 2.18
CA TRP A 110 -2.88 14.98 3.42
C TRP A 110 -3.45 13.57 3.18
N MET A 111 -3.95 13.26 1.97
CA MET A 111 -4.45 11.93 1.63
C MET A 111 -3.31 10.90 1.62
N ASN A 112 -2.14 11.29 1.11
CA ASN A 112 -0.94 10.44 1.17
C ASN A 112 -0.58 10.09 2.62
N VAL A 113 -0.57 11.08 3.51
CA VAL A 113 -0.29 10.89 4.94
C VAL A 113 -1.31 9.92 5.55
N PHE A 114 -2.59 10.19 5.34
CA PHE A 114 -3.68 9.42 5.92
C PHE A 114 -3.70 7.96 5.43
N ARG A 115 -3.45 7.73 4.14
CA ARG A 115 -3.37 6.39 3.56
C ARG A 115 -2.16 5.62 4.08
N CYS A 116 -0.99 6.25 4.17
CA CYS A 116 0.20 5.64 4.76
C CYS A 116 -0.03 5.26 6.22
N SER A 117 -0.76 6.07 7.00
CA SER A 117 -1.16 5.74 8.37
C SER A 117 -1.93 4.42 8.45
N PHE A 118 -2.92 4.20 7.59
CA PHE A 118 -3.68 2.94 7.59
C PHE A 118 -2.85 1.74 7.15
N PHE A 119 -2.03 1.88 6.11
CA PHE A 119 -1.17 0.79 5.67
C PHE A 119 -0.11 0.43 6.71
N ALA A 120 0.36 1.40 7.50
CA ALA A 120 1.28 1.14 8.61
C ALA A 120 0.61 0.35 9.74
N VAL A 121 -0.64 0.68 10.08
CA VAL A 121 -1.45 -0.11 11.03
C VAL A 121 -1.67 -1.53 10.51
N HIS A 122 -2.01 -1.67 9.23
CA HIS A 122 -2.24 -2.98 8.63
C HIS A 122 -0.97 -3.85 8.66
N ALA A 123 0.18 -3.29 8.26
CA ALA A 123 1.46 -3.98 8.34
C ALA A 123 1.81 -4.36 9.79
N TRP A 124 1.57 -3.49 10.77
CA TRP A 124 1.78 -3.79 12.19
C TRP A 124 0.97 -4.99 12.66
N VAL A 125 -0.33 -4.99 12.38
CA VAL A 125 -1.24 -6.08 12.77
C VAL A 125 -0.81 -7.39 12.12
N SER A 126 -0.44 -7.38 10.84
CA SER A 126 0.01 -8.60 10.15
C SER A 126 1.36 -9.11 10.67
N VAL A 127 2.30 -8.22 11.02
CA VAL A 127 3.58 -8.61 11.63
C VAL A 127 3.36 -9.19 13.03
N MET A 128 2.51 -8.56 13.86
CA MET A 128 2.14 -9.10 15.18
C MET A 128 1.41 -10.45 15.06
N ALA A 129 0.61 -10.64 14.02
CA ALA A 129 0.00 -11.93 13.71
C ALA A 129 1.04 -13.01 13.38
N CYS A 130 2.14 -12.67 12.70
CA CYS A 130 3.28 -13.60 12.58
C CYS A 130 3.93 -13.88 13.93
N VAL A 131 4.17 -12.84 14.74
CA VAL A 131 4.83 -13.00 16.05
C VAL A 131 4.03 -13.91 16.97
N ILE A 132 2.70 -13.81 17.00
CA ILE A 132 1.87 -14.71 17.83
C ILE A 132 1.87 -16.14 17.30
N VAL A 133 1.74 -16.35 15.98
CA VAL A 133 1.67 -17.69 15.37
C VAL A 133 2.98 -18.47 15.44
N PHE A 134 4.13 -17.79 15.40
CA PHE A 134 5.44 -18.42 15.51
C PHE A 134 6.06 -18.33 16.91
N GLY A 135 5.59 -17.41 17.75
CA GLY A 135 6.14 -17.16 19.07
C GLY A 135 5.41 -17.86 20.19
N VAL A 136 4.21 -18.41 19.96
CA VAL A 136 3.41 -19.10 20.97
C VAL A 136 3.11 -20.52 20.49
N ASP A 137 3.40 -21.50 21.34
CA ASP A 137 3.04 -22.90 21.10
C ASP A 137 1.57 -23.12 21.49
N ALA A 138 0.69 -22.98 20.50
CA ALA A 138 -0.74 -23.23 20.63
C ALA A 138 -1.23 -24.20 19.55
N GLU A 139 -2.03 -25.18 19.95
CA GLU A 139 -2.68 -26.12 19.04
C GLU A 139 -4.15 -25.70 18.83
N MET A 140 -4.59 -25.73 17.58
CA MET A 140 -5.98 -25.44 17.24
C MET A 140 -6.84 -26.67 17.57
N THR A 141 -7.57 -26.63 18.69
CA THR A 141 -8.36 -27.76 19.19
C THR A 141 -9.75 -27.87 18.59
N GLY A 142 -10.28 -26.76 18.04
CA GLY A 142 -11.58 -26.78 17.39
C GLY A 142 -11.96 -25.49 16.69
N TYR A 143 -12.86 -25.61 15.73
CA TYR A 143 -13.49 -24.50 15.03
C TYR A 143 -15.00 -24.58 15.21
N ASN A 144 -15.61 -23.48 15.63
CA ASN A 144 -17.04 -23.26 15.45
C ASN A 144 -17.20 -22.06 14.53
N LYS A 145 -18.27 -21.99 13.72
CA LYS A 145 -18.45 -21.10 12.55
C LYS A 145 -18.18 -19.58 12.74
N ALA A 146 -17.87 -19.12 13.96
CA ALA A 146 -17.46 -17.75 14.29
C ALA A 146 -16.19 -17.64 15.16
N HIS A 147 -15.70 -18.71 15.78
CA HIS A 147 -14.59 -18.69 16.73
C HIS A 147 -13.64 -19.88 16.56
N VAL A 148 -12.34 -19.58 16.50
CA VAL A 148 -11.26 -20.56 16.55
C VAL A 148 -10.85 -20.72 18.01
N TYR A 149 -10.90 -21.96 18.52
CA TYR A 149 -10.42 -22.27 19.86
C TYR A 149 -8.97 -22.74 19.78
N TRP A 150 -8.13 -22.11 20.59
CA TRP A 150 -6.71 -22.43 20.73
C TRP A 150 -6.48 -23.02 22.11
N ASP A 151 -5.82 -24.17 22.17
CA ASP A 151 -5.36 -24.76 23.41
C ASP A 151 -3.87 -24.48 23.56
N TYR A 152 -3.50 -24.03 24.75
CA TYR A 152 -2.15 -23.56 25.06
C TYR A 152 -1.43 -24.62 25.86
N ALA A 153 -0.21 -24.96 25.46
CA ALA A 153 0.58 -26.00 26.13
C ALA A 153 0.88 -25.70 27.61
N SER A 154 0.90 -24.41 27.99
CA SER A 154 1.06 -24.00 29.39
C SER A 154 0.35 -22.66 29.69
N PRO A 155 0.04 -22.36 30.96
CA PRO A 155 -0.49 -21.05 31.36
C PRO A 155 0.44 -19.88 31.02
N ALA A 156 1.75 -20.11 31.00
CA ALA A 156 2.74 -19.09 30.63
C ALA A 156 2.65 -18.70 29.14
N GLU A 157 2.34 -19.65 28.26
CA GLU A 157 2.13 -19.39 26.83
C GLU A 157 0.84 -18.58 26.59
N TYR A 158 -0.21 -18.80 27.41
CA TYR A 158 -1.41 -17.97 27.38
C TYR A 158 -1.10 -16.50 27.75
N ASP A 159 -0.35 -16.27 28.82
CA ASP A 159 0.03 -14.91 29.23
C ASP A 159 0.88 -14.20 28.16
N LYS A 160 1.76 -14.94 27.49
CA LYS A 160 2.54 -14.45 26.35
C LYS A 160 1.67 -14.08 25.15
N ALA A 161 0.73 -14.95 24.78
CA ALA A 161 -0.23 -14.66 23.71
C ALA A 161 -1.06 -13.41 24.02
N ARG A 162 -1.57 -13.31 25.25
CA ARG A 162 -2.31 -12.16 25.75
C ARG A 162 -1.49 -10.88 25.68
N ALA A 163 -0.22 -10.91 26.09
CA ALA A 163 0.68 -9.76 26.01
C ALA A 163 0.91 -9.31 24.56
N ILE A 164 1.11 -10.24 23.62
CA ILE A 164 1.29 -9.93 22.19
C ILE A 164 0.00 -9.33 21.60
N THR A 165 -1.17 -9.90 21.91
CA THR A 165 -2.46 -9.37 21.45
C THR A 165 -2.72 -7.97 22.00
N LEU A 166 -2.37 -7.72 23.27
CA LEU A 166 -2.46 -6.37 23.85
C LEU A 166 -1.48 -5.41 23.17
N ALA A 167 -0.24 -5.82 22.92
CA ALA A 167 0.74 -5.02 22.19
C ALA A 167 0.25 -4.70 20.76
N MET A 168 -0.37 -5.65 20.08
CA MET A 168 -0.99 -5.45 18.77
C MET A 168 -2.05 -4.34 18.83
N GLY A 169 -2.96 -4.40 19.82
CA GLY A 169 -4.01 -3.40 20.02
C GLY A 169 -3.48 -2.01 20.40
N TYR A 170 -2.60 -1.93 21.39
CA TYR A 170 -1.99 -0.67 21.81
C TYR A 170 -1.10 -0.05 20.73
N GLY A 171 -0.52 -0.88 19.86
CA GLY A 171 0.31 -0.42 18.75
C GLY A 171 -0.45 0.22 17.59
N ILE A 172 -1.78 0.11 17.52
CA ILE A 172 -2.59 0.71 16.43
C ILE A 172 -2.39 2.22 16.35
N VAL A 173 -2.59 2.95 17.45
CA VAL A 173 -2.49 4.42 17.46
C VAL A 173 -1.07 4.91 17.19
N PRO A 174 -0.02 4.38 17.87
CA PRO A 174 1.36 4.73 17.56
C PRO A 174 1.74 4.47 16.10
N MET A 175 1.35 3.33 15.53
CA MET A 175 1.67 2.98 14.15
C MET A 175 0.91 3.82 13.13
N PHE A 176 -0.32 4.23 13.44
CA PHE A 176 -1.06 5.20 12.65
C PHE A 176 -0.31 6.54 12.56
N ILE A 177 0.16 7.05 13.70
CA ILE A 177 0.92 8.31 13.76
C ILE A 177 2.27 8.14 13.05
N LEU A 178 2.99 7.05 13.29
CA LEU A 178 4.30 6.79 12.70
C LEU A 178 4.22 6.67 11.16
N GLY A 179 3.23 5.94 10.66
CA GLY A 179 3.00 5.78 9.22
C GLY A 179 2.76 7.11 8.51
N GLY A 180 1.96 7.97 9.13
CA GLY A 180 1.69 9.32 8.64
C GLY A 180 2.90 10.24 8.76
N LEU A 181 3.62 10.18 9.88
CA LEU A 181 4.82 10.99 10.11
C LEU A 181 5.91 10.69 9.07
N VAL A 182 6.16 9.41 8.75
CA VAL A 182 7.13 9.02 7.72
C VAL A 182 6.74 9.60 6.36
N ALA A 183 5.47 9.49 5.98
CA ALA A 183 4.96 10.06 4.72
C ALA A 183 5.08 11.59 4.69
N PHE A 184 4.74 12.26 5.80
CA PHE A 184 4.85 13.70 5.95
C PHE A 184 6.30 14.18 5.84
N LEU A 185 7.24 13.52 6.54
CA LEU A 185 8.67 13.85 6.48
C LEU A 185 9.23 13.64 5.07
N ARG A 186 8.82 12.56 4.38
CA ARG A 186 9.20 12.33 2.98
C ARG A 186 8.65 13.43 2.06
N GLN A 187 7.42 13.87 2.28
CA GLN A 187 6.85 14.95 1.51
C GLN A 187 7.59 16.28 1.75
N LEU A 188 7.95 16.59 3.01
CA LEU A 188 8.77 17.75 3.35
C LEU A 188 10.16 17.68 2.70
N TYR A 189 10.75 16.49 2.63
CA TYR A 189 12.02 16.26 1.95
C TYR A 189 11.93 16.64 0.46
N PHE A 190 10.87 16.18 -0.23
CA PHE A 190 10.66 16.52 -1.65
C PHE A 190 10.28 17.97 -1.85
N PHE A 191 9.50 18.58 -0.96
CA PHE A 191 9.23 20.02 -0.99
C PHE A 191 10.52 20.84 -0.91
N ARG A 192 11.41 20.51 0.04
CA ARG A 192 12.72 21.16 0.16
C ARG A 192 13.62 20.90 -1.05
N THR A 193 13.50 19.74 -1.67
CA THR A 193 14.24 19.42 -2.89
C THR A 193 13.74 20.24 -4.07
N ALA A 194 12.42 20.39 -4.22
CA ALA A 194 11.82 21.24 -5.25
C ALA A 194 12.33 22.68 -5.14
N LEU A 195 12.36 23.26 -3.93
CA LEU A 195 12.84 24.63 -3.71
C LEU A 195 14.27 24.90 -4.20
N LYS A 196 15.14 23.88 -4.30
CA LYS A 196 16.51 24.02 -4.85
C LYS A 196 16.51 24.35 -6.34
N PHE A 197 15.42 24.07 -7.04
CA PHE A 197 15.26 24.34 -8.48
C PHE A 197 14.70 25.73 -8.77
N LYS A 198 14.33 26.52 -7.75
CA LYS A 198 13.74 27.87 -7.92
C LYS A 198 14.61 28.83 -8.71
N GLU A 199 15.93 28.74 -8.53
CA GLU A 199 16.92 29.63 -9.17
C GLU A 199 17.64 28.94 -10.34
N MET A 200 17.07 27.86 -10.87
CA MET A 200 17.70 27.11 -11.95
C MET A 200 17.76 27.95 -13.22
N ARG A 201 18.99 28.30 -13.65
CA ARG A 201 19.21 28.86 -14.98
C ARG A 201 19.14 27.75 -16.03
N PRO A 202 18.62 28.00 -17.25
CA PRO A 202 18.45 26.99 -18.30
C PRO A 202 19.72 26.21 -18.65
N GLU A 203 20.89 26.83 -18.48
CA GLU A 203 22.20 26.24 -18.80
C GLU A 203 22.78 25.35 -17.69
N THR A 204 22.16 25.34 -16.50
CA THR A 204 22.66 24.60 -15.34
C THR A 204 22.31 23.13 -15.46
N LYS A 205 23.31 22.24 -15.43
CA LYS A 205 23.07 20.79 -15.41
C LYS A 205 22.30 20.40 -14.14
N SER A 206 21.09 19.84 -14.29
CA SER A 206 20.21 19.47 -13.16
C SER A 206 20.88 18.57 -12.12
N ARG A 207 21.73 17.63 -12.56
CA ARG A 207 22.49 16.71 -11.68
C ARG A 207 23.42 17.41 -10.69
N ARG A 208 23.80 18.67 -10.94
CA ARG A 208 24.60 19.49 -10.00
C ARG A 208 23.76 20.09 -8.87
N ILE A 209 22.46 20.29 -9.09
CA ILE A 209 21.53 20.84 -8.09
C ILE A 209 21.09 19.71 -7.16
N TYR A 210 20.54 18.64 -7.75
CA TYR A 210 20.11 17.45 -7.04
C TYR A 210 20.13 16.26 -8.00
N LYS A 211 20.68 15.14 -7.53
CA LYS A 211 20.68 13.87 -8.27
C LYS A 211 19.48 13.06 -7.80
N PHE A 212 18.50 12.89 -8.68
CA PHE A 212 17.36 12.02 -8.40
C PHE A 212 17.81 10.55 -8.40
N ALA A 213 17.17 9.72 -7.57
CA ALA A 213 17.46 8.28 -7.54
C ALA A 213 16.63 7.53 -8.58
N SER A 214 15.37 7.95 -8.80
CA SER A 214 14.47 7.38 -9.79
C SER A 214 13.67 8.45 -10.53
N GLU A 215 13.04 8.02 -11.63
CA GLU A 215 12.07 8.80 -12.40
C GLU A 215 10.82 9.15 -11.56
N THR A 216 10.42 8.25 -10.65
CA THR A 216 9.31 8.47 -9.72
C THR A 216 9.60 9.60 -8.73
N ASP A 217 10.84 9.71 -8.23
CA ASP A 217 11.22 10.78 -7.31
C ASP A 217 11.11 12.16 -7.97
N VAL A 218 11.41 12.27 -9.27
CA VAL A 218 11.26 13.51 -10.04
C VAL A 218 9.79 13.92 -10.06
N GLU A 219 8.91 12.99 -10.41
CA GLU A 219 7.47 13.25 -10.51
C GLU A 219 6.88 13.63 -9.16
N VAL A 220 7.20 12.90 -8.08
CA VAL A 220 6.78 13.25 -6.72
C VAL A 220 7.29 14.65 -6.32
N THR A 221 8.52 15.00 -6.69
CA THR A 221 9.08 16.33 -6.39
C THR A 221 8.34 17.44 -7.15
N ALA A 222 8.03 17.24 -8.43
CA ALA A 222 7.26 18.20 -9.22
C ALA A 222 5.83 18.36 -8.68
N ARG A 223 5.21 17.25 -8.28
CA ARG A 223 3.85 17.23 -7.75
C ARG A 223 3.68 18.06 -6.49
N VAL A 224 4.67 18.04 -5.62
CA VAL A 224 4.65 18.79 -4.35
C VAL A 224 4.70 20.31 -4.59
N ALA A 225 5.11 20.77 -5.78
CA ALA A 225 5.03 22.17 -6.18
C ALA A 225 3.62 22.61 -6.62
N ARG A 226 2.63 21.69 -6.63
CA ARG A 226 1.24 22.02 -6.95
C ARG A 226 0.54 22.66 -5.75
N VAL A 227 0.55 23.99 -5.70
CA VAL A 227 -0.10 24.78 -4.65
C VAL A 227 -1.27 25.54 -5.24
N TRP A 228 -2.42 25.46 -4.56
CA TRP A 228 -3.61 26.21 -4.90
C TRP A 228 -3.73 27.44 -4.00
N ASP A 229 -4.10 28.57 -4.60
CA ASP A 229 -4.43 29.80 -3.89
C ASP A 229 -5.84 29.72 -3.28
N GLU A 230 -6.19 30.67 -2.41
CA GLU A 230 -7.49 30.75 -1.72
C GLU A 230 -8.67 30.84 -2.72
N ASP A 231 -8.45 31.52 -3.85
CA ASP A 231 -9.41 31.64 -4.96
C ASP A 231 -9.51 30.37 -5.81
N GLY A 232 -8.77 29.31 -5.45
CA GLY A 232 -8.78 28.03 -6.14
C GLY A 232 -8.05 28.04 -7.49
N GLN A 233 -7.26 29.08 -7.77
CA GLN A 233 -6.32 29.15 -8.89
C GLN A 233 -4.98 28.53 -8.53
N LEU A 234 -4.21 28.05 -9.51
CA LEU A 234 -2.86 27.56 -9.27
C LEU A 234 -1.88 28.72 -9.11
N ASP A 235 -0.99 28.64 -8.11
CA ASP A 235 0.09 29.60 -7.98
C ASP A 235 1.07 29.44 -9.15
N ALA A 236 1.16 30.47 -9.99
CA ALA A 236 2.03 30.49 -11.16
C ALA A 236 3.50 30.26 -10.79
N ALA A 237 3.97 30.81 -9.66
CA ALA A 237 5.35 30.63 -9.23
C ALA A 237 5.64 29.18 -8.80
N ALA A 238 4.63 28.50 -8.25
CA ALA A 238 4.72 27.10 -7.86
C ALA A 238 4.67 26.17 -9.08
N LEU A 239 3.88 26.52 -10.10
CA LEU A 239 3.87 25.84 -11.40
C LEU A 239 5.21 25.94 -12.13
N ASP A 240 5.79 27.14 -12.20
CA ASP A 240 7.12 27.36 -12.80
C ASP A 240 8.19 26.50 -12.11
N LEU A 241 8.08 26.35 -10.78
CA LEU A 241 8.97 25.49 -10.00
C LEU A 241 8.80 24.01 -10.36
N GLY A 242 7.56 23.53 -10.47
CA GLY A 242 7.25 22.16 -10.89
C GLY A 242 7.78 21.86 -12.30
N GLU A 243 7.59 22.79 -13.23
CA GLU A 243 8.09 22.67 -14.59
C GLU A 243 9.63 22.63 -14.64
N ALA A 244 10.31 23.47 -13.84
CA ALA A 244 11.76 23.46 -13.71
C ALA A 244 12.30 22.11 -13.19
N VAL A 245 11.61 21.51 -12.22
CA VAL A 245 11.93 20.16 -11.71
C VAL A 245 11.77 19.11 -12.81
N LEU A 246 10.66 19.12 -13.56
CA LEU A 246 10.41 18.16 -14.64
C LEU A 246 11.43 18.28 -15.77
N LYS A 247 11.72 19.50 -16.23
CA LYS A 247 12.79 19.78 -17.21
C LYS A 247 14.14 19.27 -16.70
N GLY A 248 14.45 19.51 -15.42
CA GLY A 248 15.65 18.99 -14.78
C GLY A 248 15.70 17.47 -14.71
N GLY A 249 14.56 16.81 -14.48
CA GLY A 249 14.41 15.36 -14.47
C GLY A 249 14.56 14.72 -15.85
N LEU A 250 13.96 15.30 -16.89
CA LEU A 250 14.12 14.88 -18.29
C LEU A 250 15.59 14.96 -18.75
N GLN A 251 16.36 15.92 -18.24
CA GLN A 251 17.81 15.95 -18.47
C GLN A 251 18.56 14.75 -17.84
N GLN A 252 18.08 14.22 -16.70
CA GLN A 252 18.70 13.07 -16.02
C GLN A 252 18.22 11.73 -16.59
N TYR A 253 16.96 11.66 -17.05
CA TYR A 253 16.30 10.46 -17.55
C TYR A 253 15.66 10.70 -18.93
N PRO A 254 16.46 10.99 -19.97
CA PRO A 254 15.93 11.38 -21.28
C PRO A 254 15.17 10.25 -22.00
N THR A 255 15.45 9.00 -21.66
CA THR A 255 14.85 7.81 -22.26
C THR A 255 13.60 7.33 -21.53
N SER A 256 13.18 8.01 -20.46
CA SER A 256 12.03 7.59 -19.65
C SER A 256 10.71 7.93 -20.35
N PRO A 257 9.92 6.95 -20.84
CA PRO A 257 8.60 7.23 -21.37
C PRO A 257 7.66 7.77 -20.30
N TYR A 258 7.84 7.36 -19.04
CA TYR A 258 7.03 7.80 -17.91
C TYR A 258 7.14 9.32 -17.70
N LEU A 259 8.37 9.87 -17.65
CA LEU A 259 8.56 11.30 -17.44
C LEU A 259 8.11 12.15 -18.62
N HIS A 260 8.21 11.65 -19.85
CA HIS A 260 7.67 12.35 -21.02
C HIS A 260 6.15 12.47 -20.94
N ILE A 261 5.43 11.42 -20.52
CA ILE A 261 3.97 11.46 -20.32
C ILE A 261 3.59 12.42 -19.20
N VAL A 262 4.31 12.40 -18.08
CA VAL A 262 4.08 13.31 -16.95
C VAL A 262 4.29 14.75 -17.40
N TYR A 263 5.38 15.05 -18.09
CA TYR A 263 5.68 16.40 -18.58
C TYR A 263 4.70 16.90 -19.64
N SER A 264 4.22 16.04 -20.53
CA SER A 264 3.20 16.44 -21.51
C SER A 264 1.83 16.69 -20.89
N SER A 265 1.57 16.11 -19.71
CA SER A 265 0.29 16.26 -19.01
C SER A 265 0.28 17.46 -18.07
N PHE A 266 1.46 17.87 -17.56
CA PHE A 266 1.68 18.99 -16.64
C PHE A 266 1.44 20.34 -17.29
#